data_AF-A0AA42B606-F1
#
_entry.id   AF-A0AA42B606-F1
#
_cell.length_a   1.000
_cell.length_b   1.000
_cell.length_c   1.000
_cell.angle_alpha   90.00
_cell.angle_beta   90.00
_cell.angle_gamma   90.00
#
_symmetry.space_group_name_H-M   'P 1'
#
loop_
_entity.id
_entity.type
_entity.pdbx_description
1 polymer ?
#
loop_
_entity_poly.entity_id
_entity_poly.type
_entity_poly.pdbx_seq_one_letter_code
_entity_poly.pdbx_strand_id
1 'polypeptide(L)'
;MMGTERKTMFLSEESKKLTAYHESGHAIVAFNTEGAHPIHKATIMPRGSALGMVAQLPSEDETSISKKQLLARLDVCMGGRVAEELIFGQDHVTTGASSDLHTATELAHYM
;
A
#
# COMPACT_ATOMS: atom_id res chain seq x y z
N MET A 1 3.39 -17.52 -1.74
CA MET A 1 4.87 -17.63 -1.68
C MET A 1 5.45 -16.28 -2.08
N MET A 2 6.05 -15.54 -1.14
CA MET A 2 6.67 -14.25 -1.45
C MET A 2 7.91 -14.46 -2.32
N GLY A 3 8.00 -13.72 -3.44
CA GLY A 3 9.08 -13.84 -4.42
C GLY A 3 10.43 -13.33 -3.92
N THR A 4 11.49 -13.74 -4.62
CA THR A 4 12.88 -13.35 -4.34
C THR A 4 13.14 -11.86 -4.58
N GLU A 5 13.96 -11.29 -3.69
CA GLU A 5 14.42 -9.90 -3.75
C GLU A 5 15.36 -9.67 -4.94
N ARG A 6 15.11 -8.64 -5.76
CA ARG A 6 15.97 -8.29 -6.91
C ARG A 6 16.92 -7.15 -6.54
N LYS A 7 18.14 -7.47 -6.13
CA LYS A 7 19.18 -6.49 -5.77
C LYS A 7 19.82 -5.77 -6.96
N THR A 8 19.57 -6.21 -8.20
CA THR A 8 20.28 -5.74 -9.41
C THR A 8 19.49 -4.76 -10.27
N MET A 9 18.26 -4.40 -9.88
CA MET A 9 17.47 -3.46 -10.67
C MET A 9 17.97 -2.04 -10.45
N PHE A 10 18.45 -1.40 -11.52
CA PHE A 10 18.92 -0.01 -11.48
C PHE A 10 17.71 0.92 -11.39
N LEU A 11 17.30 1.24 -10.17
CA LEU A 11 16.26 2.23 -9.88
C LEU A 11 16.89 3.62 -9.78
N SER A 12 16.37 4.58 -10.53
CA SER A 12 16.76 5.99 -10.36
C SER A 12 16.40 6.47 -8.95
N GLU A 13 17.14 7.46 -8.44
CA GLU A 13 16.84 8.05 -7.12
C GLU A 13 15.44 8.65 -7.07
N GLU A 14 14.94 9.18 -8.20
CA GLU A 14 13.57 9.66 -8.33
C GLU A 14 12.54 8.53 -8.18
N SER A 15 12.73 7.40 -8.86
CA SER A 15 11.82 6.24 -8.71
C SER A 15 11.85 5.65 -7.31
N LYS A 16 13.02 5.61 -6.66
CA LYS A 16 13.12 5.19 -5.24
C LYS A 16 12.39 6.15 -4.33
N LYS A 17 12.55 7.46 -4.53
CA LYS A 17 11.86 8.50 -3.76
C LYS A 17 10.35 8.36 -3.92
N LEU A 18 9.86 8.21 -5.14
CA LEU A 18 8.44 8.01 -5.42
C LEU A 18 7.90 6.77 -4.71
N THR A 19 8.57 5.64 -4.85
CA THR A 19 8.22 4.39 -4.15
C THR A 19 8.23 4.60 -2.63
N ALA A 20 9.21 5.30 -2.08
CA ALA A 20 9.29 5.56 -0.65
C ALA A 20 8.10 6.38 -0.13
N TYR A 21 7.67 7.42 -0.85
CA TYR A 21 6.48 8.19 -0.46
C TYR A 21 5.20 7.38 -0.61
N HIS A 22 5.09 6.59 -1.67
CA HIS A 22 3.95 5.70 -1.90
C HIS A 22 3.78 4.69 -0.75
N GLU A 23 4.82 3.91 -0.45
CA GLU A 23 4.78 2.94 0.65
C GLU A 23 4.62 3.62 2.02
N SER A 24 5.19 4.80 2.20
CA SER A 24 4.98 5.58 3.44
C SER A 24 3.52 6.02 3.59
N GLY A 25 2.84 6.32 2.50
CA GLY A 25 1.40 6.63 2.48
C GLY A 25 0.58 5.47 3.04
N HIS A 26 0.77 4.26 2.50
CA HIS A 26 0.13 3.06 3.04
C HIS A 26 0.45 2.84 4.51
N ALA A 27 1.72 2.95 4.90
CA ALA A 27 2.15 2.70 6.27
C ALA A 27 1.56 3.71 7.27
N ILE A 28 1.57 5.00 6.94
CA ILE A 28 1.05 6.04 7.84
C ILE A 28 -0.46 5.87 8.02
N VAL A 29 -1.20 5.63 6.94
CA VAL A 29 -2.65 5.41 7.03
C VAL A 29 -2.95 4.15 7.82
N ALA A 30 -2.26 3.03 7.53
CA ALA A 30 -2.45 1.78 8.26
C ALA A 30 -2.15 1.91 9.76
N PHE A 31 -1.16 2.72 10.13
CA PHE A 31 -0.80 2.95 11.53
C PHE A 31 -1.82 3.80 12.29
N ASN A 32 -2.46 4.76 11.63
CA ASN A 32 -3.34 5.73 12.27
C ASN A 32 -4.84 5.39 12.14
N THR A 33 -5.22 4.48 11.25
CA THR A 33 -6.63 4.11 11.06
C THR A 33 -7.06 2.99 12.00
N GLU A 34 -8.05 3.29 12.86
CA GLU A 34 -8.63 2.27 13.74
C GLU A 34 -9.31 1.14 12.96
N GLY A 35 -8.98 -0.11 13.27
CA GLY A 35 -9.52 -1.28 12.59
C GLY A 35 -8.69 -1.73 11.39
N ALA A 36 -7.62 -1.01 11.04
CA ALA A 36 -6.59 -1.51 10.14
C ALA A 36 -5.77 -2.61 10.84
N HIS A 37 -5.25 -3.55 10.04
CA HIS A 37 -4.36 -4.57 10.54
C HIS A 37 -2.98 -3.98 10.89
N PRO A 38 -2.31 -4.49 11.94
CA PRO A 38 -1.00 -4.02 12.33
C PRO A 38 0.04 -4.26 11.22
N ILE A 39 0.94 -3.30 11.06
CA ILE A 39 2.03 -3.37 10.08
C ILE A 39 3.07 -4.36 10.59
N HIS A 40 3.36 -5.37 9.77
CA HIS A 40 4.43 -6.33 10.04
C HIS A 40 5.74 -5.91 9.36
N LYS A 41 5.66 -5.37 8.14
CA LYS A 41 6.84 -4.97 7.38
C LYS A 41 6.50 -3.87 6.39
N ALA A 42 7.33 -2.83 6.31
CA ALA A 42 7.31 -1.84 5.24
C ALA A 42 8.70 -1.82 4.56
N THR A 43 8.74 -1.86 3.23
CA THR A 43 10.00 -1.85 2.49
C THR A 43 9.84 -1.21 1.11
N ILE A 44 10.89 -0.51 0.68
CA ILE A 44 11.01 0.07 -0.68
C ILE A 44 11.91 -0.78 -1.59
N MET A 45 12.23 -2.00 -1.14
CA MET A 45 13.08 -2.91 -1.89
C MET A 45 12.22 -3.72 -2.86
N PRO A 46 12.57 -3.76 -4.16
CA PRO A 46 11.76 -4.44 -5.15
C PRO A 46 11.72 -5.96 -4.88
N ARG A 47 10.50 -6.51 -4.91
CA ARG A 47 10.22 -7.95 -4.76
C ARG A 47 9.20 -8.40 -5.79
N GLY A 48 9.57 -9.38 -6.62
CA GLY A 48 8.69 -9.83 -7.71
C GLY A 48 8.37 -8.68 -8.69
N SER A 49 7.08 -8.42 -8.90
CA SER A 49 6.58 -7.31 -9.73
C SER A 49 6.41 -5.99 -8.97
N ALA A 50 6.52 -5.98 -7.64
CA ALA A 50 6.32 -4.80 -6.81
C ALA A 50 7.66 -4.08 -6.54
N LEU A 51 7.63 -2.74 -6.55
CA LEU A 51 8.81 -1.89 -6.30
C LEU A 51 9.01 -1.60 -4.81
N GLY A 52 7.95 -1.71 -4.02
CA GLY A 52 7.91 -1.63 -2.56
C GLY A 52 6.71 -2.44 -2.06
N MET A 53 6.57 -2.57 -0.74
CA MET A 53 5.36 -3.11 -0.12
C MET A 53 5.24 -2.75 1.36
N VAL A 54 4.00 -2.53 1.80
CA VAL A 54 3.57 -2.56 3.20
C VAL A 54 2.75 -3.82 3.46
N ALA A 55 3.31 -4.74 4.24
CA ALA A 55 2.65 -5.97 4.66
C ALA A 55 1.98 -5.77 6.02
N GLN A 56 0.67 -5.99 6.06
CA GLN A 56 -0.13 -6.05 7.29
C GLN A 56 -0.45 -7.52 7.62
N LEU A 57 -0.50 -7.86 8.91
CA LEU A 57 -0.89 -9.19 9.37
C LEU A 57 -2.12 -9.09 10.28
N PRO A 58 -3.15 -9.92 10.07
CA PRO A 58 -4.27 -10.02 11.00
C PRO A 58 -3.76 -10.46 12.37
N SER A 59 -4.30 -9.86 13.43
CA SER A 59 -4.00 -10.25 14.81
C SER A 59 -4.72 -11.54 15.22
N GLU A 60 -5.81 -11.90 14.55
CA GLU A 60 -6.62 -13.08 14.82
C GLU A 60 -7.13 -13.69 13.50
N ASP A 61 -7.54 -14.96 13.52
CA ASP A 61 -8.18 -15.62 12.38
C ASP A 61 -9.58 -15.01 12.15
N GLU A 62 -9.64 -13.99 11.30
CA GLU A 62 -10.88 -13.32 10.92
C GLU A 62 -11.69 -14.19 9.94
N THR A 63 -12.75 -14.84 10.42
CA THR A 63 -13.73 -15.57 9.58
C THR A 63 -14.73 -14.66 8.89
N SER A 64 -14.94 -13.45 9.43
CA SER A 64 -15.80 -12.40 8.87
C SER A 64 -15.18 -11.03 9.10
N ILE A 65 -15.42 -10.09 8.17
CA ILE A 65 -14.83 -8.75 8.19
C ILE A 65 -15.96 -7.75 8.47
N SER A 66 -15.81 -6.94 9.52
CA SER A 66 -16.76 -5.88 9.84
C SER A 66 -16.66 -4.71 8.85
N LYS A 67 -17.73 -3.92 8.73
CA LYS A 67 -17.73 -2.69 7.92
C LYS A 67 -16.60 -1.72 8.33
N LYS A 68 -16.26 -1.64 9.62
CA LYS A 68 -15.16 -0.80 10.12
C LYS A 68 -13.81 -1.27 9.56
N GLN A 69 -13.56 -2.57 9.55
CA GLN A 69 -12.34 -3.14 8.96
C GLN A 69 -12.31 -2.98 7.43
N LEU A 70 -13.45 -3.12 6.74
CA LEU A 70 -13.52 -2.88 5.29
C LEU A 70 -13.17 -1.42 4.94
N LEU A 71 -13.74 -0.46 5.67
CA LEU A 71 -13.40 0.96 5.51
C LEU A 71 -11.93 1.22 5.81
N ALA A 72 -11.40 0.64 6.90
CA ALA A 72 -9.99 0.81 7.24
C ALA A 72 -9.04 0.25 6.17
N ARG A 73 -9.37 -0.90 5.57
CA ARG A 73 -8.61 -1.46 4.44
C ARG A 73 -8.69 -0.56 3.20
N LEU A 74 -9.86 0.00 2.93
CA LEU A 74 -10.07 0.92 1.82
C LEU A 74 -9.25 2.21 1.99
N ASP A 75 -9.21 2.78 3.20
CA ASP A 75 -8.36 3.93 3.52
C ASP A 75 -6.89 3.61 3.24
N VAL A 76 -6.41 2.43 3.68
CA VAL A 76 -5.03 1.99 3.45
C VAL A 76 -4.73 1.85 1.97
N CYS A 77 -5.60 1.21 1.17
CA CYS A 77 -5.41 1.09 -0.28
C CYS A 77 -5.24 2.46 -0.97
N MET A 78 -5.92 3.50 -0.49
CA MET A 78 -5.81 4.84 -1.08
C MET A 78 -4.60 5.62 -0.59
N GLY A 79 -3.94 5.18 0.49
CA GLY A 79 -2.85 5.91 1.14
C GLY A 79 -1.66 6.20 0.23
N GLY A 80 -1.23 5.24 -0.59
CA GLY A 80 -0.10 5.42 -1.52
C GLY A 80 -0.39 6.48 -2.58
N ARG A 81 -1.58 6.44 -3.20
CA ARG A 81 -2.01 7.43 -4.19
C ARG A 81 -2.07 8.84 -3.59
N VAL A 82 -2.68 8.99 -2.42
CA VAL A 82 -2.80 10.30 -1.76
C VAL A 82 -1.43 10.86 -1.39
N ALA A 83 -0.50 10.01 -0.92
CA ALA A 83 0.86 10.43 -0.61
C ALA A 83 1.61 10.92 -1.86
N GLU A 84 1.45 10.25 -3.00
CA GLU A 84 2.01 10.75 -4.27
C GLU A 84 1.45 12.12 -4.64
N GLU A 85 0.13 12.26 -4.60
CA GLU A 85 -0.57 13.50 -4.97
C GLU A 85 -0.15 14.68 -4.10
N LEU A 86 -0.04 14.48 -2.78
CA LEU A 86 0.33 15.54 -1.83
C LEU A 86 1.78 16.02 -2.00
N ILE A 87 2.69 15.13 -2.41
CA ILE A 87 4.13 15.41 -2.45
C ILE A 87 4.60 15.82 -3.84
N PHE A 88 4.06 15.20 -4.89
CA PHE A 88 4.47 15.41 -6.28
C PHE A 88 3.44 16.21 -7.08
N GLY A 89 2.20 16.36 -6.59
CA GLY A 89 1.11 17.04 -7.27
C GLY A 89 0.25 16.10 -8.12
N GLN A 90 -0.96 16.58 -8.46
CA GLN A 90 -1.97 15.79 -9.21
C GLN A 90 -1.50 15.33 -10.58
N ASP A 91 -0.71 16.13 -11.29
CA ASP A 91 -0.21 15.78 -12.62
C ASP A 91 0.90 14.71 -12.60
N HIS A 92 1.44 14.40 -11.43
CA HIS A 92 2.57 13.50 -11.24
C HIS A 92 2.20 12.17 -10.56
N VAL A 93 0.91 11.91 -10.33
CA VAL A 93 0.44 10.61 -9.85
C VAL A 93 0.73 9.51 -10.88
N THR A 94 1.20 8.35 -10.42
CA THR A 94 1.70 7.30 -11.34
C THR A 94 0.72 6.16 -11.55
N THR A 95 0.98 5.29 -12.53
CA THR A 95 0.23 4.04 -12.69
C THR A 95 0.54 2.99 -11.61
N GLY A 96 1.48 3.26 -10.70
CA GLY A 96 1.90 2.35 -9.63
C GLY A 96 0.76 1.93 -8.70
N ALA A 97 -0.19 2.84 -8.41
CA ALA A 97 -1.33 2.56 -7.52
C ALA A 97 -2.45 1.73 -8.16
N SER A 98 -2.29 1.21 -9.39
CA SER A 98 -3.36 0.49 -10.09
C SER A 98 -3.82 -0.76 -9.34
N SER A 99 -2.90 -1.48 -8.68
CA SER A 99 -3.25 -2.65 -7.89
C SER A 99 -4.09 -2.26 -6.67
N ASP A 100 -3.71 -1.17 -5.99
CA ASP A 100 -4.40 -0.73 -4.78
C ASP A 100 -5.81 -0.22 -5.09
N LEU A 101 -5.98 0.49 -6.21
CA LEU A 101 -7.28 0.95 -6.71
C LEU A 101 -8.20 -0.22 -7.08
N HIS A 102 -7.64 -1.28 -7.67
CA HIS A 102 -8.41 -2.48 -7.98
C HIS A 102 -8.93 -3.13 -6.70
N THR A 103 -8.04 -3.37 -5.72
CA THR A 103 -8.43 -3.92 -4.42
C THR A 103 -9.41 -3.02 -3.67
N ALA A 104 -9.22 -1.70 -3.69
CA ALA A 104 -10.16 -0.75 -3.08
C ALA A 104 -11.57 -0.86 -3.69
N THR A 105 -11.64 -1.03 -5.02
CA THR A 105 -12.92 -1.20 -5.74
C THR A 105 -13.59 -2.52 -5.35
N GLU A 106 -12.85 -3.62 -5.27
CA GLU A 106 -13.37 -4.92 -4.82
C GLU A 106 -13.90 -4.84 -3.38
N LEU A 107 -13.14 -4.21 -2.48
CA LEU A 107 -13.55 -4.01 -1.08
C LEU A 107 -14.85 -3.21 -0.97
N ALA A 108 -15.01 -2.17 -1.80
CA ALA A 108 -16.23 -1.37 -1.84
C ALA A 108 -17.45 -2.19 -2.28
N HIS A 109 -17.28 -3.19 -3.14
CA HIS A 109 -18.36 -4.09 -3.56
C HIS A 109 -18.78 -5.10 -2.48
N TYR A 110 -17.93 -5.38 -1.48
CA TYR A 110 -18.27 -6.27 -0.37
C TYR A 110 -19.07 -5.59 0.76
N MET A 111 -19.19 -4.25 0.74
CA MET A 111 -19.90 -3.45 1.74
C MET A 111 -21.40 -3.37 1.49
#